data_AF-A0A2G5B6R5-F1
#
_entry.id   AF-A0A2G5B6R5-F1
#
_cell.length_a   1.000
_cell.length_b   1.000
_cell.length_c   1.000
_cell.angle_alpha   90.00
_cell.angle_beta   90.00
_cell.angle_gamma   90.00
#
_symmetry.space_group_name_H-M   'P 1'
#
loop_
_entity.id
_entity.type
_entity.pdbx_description
1 polymer ?
#
loop_
_entity_poly.entity_id
_entity_poly.type
_entity_poly.pdbx_seq_one_letter_code
_entity_poly.pdbx_strand_id
1 'polypeptide(L)'
;LQSRLMDGTRFLDLSIRLKQPYTFVHQGDCEHVMVFTDLRLLGPKDDQFVESYPKQVFRTRHMRHKCRMCSAYPAQYVTKNDFHSGMSPCYFCEKCYTPFH
;
A
#
# COMPACT_ATOMS: atom_id res chain seq x y z
N LEU A 1 -18.28 17.83 7.76
CA LEU A 1 -17.95 16.44 7.36
C LEU A 1 -17.82 15.64 8.64
N GLN A 2 -18.53 14.51 8.76
CA GLN A 2 -18.57 13.73 10.00
C GLN A 2 -17.41 12.73 10.02
N SER A 3 -16.56 12.78 11.04
CA SER A 3 -15.50 11.79 11.26
C SER A 3 -16.07 10.54 11.93
N ARG A 4 -15.57 9.36 11.54
CA ARG A 4 -15.90 8.06 12.16
C ARG A 4 -14.62 7.37 12.60
N LEU A 5 -14.69 6.57 13.65
CA LEU A 5 -13.57 5.76 14.10
C LEU A 5 -13.29 4.69 13.04
N MET A 6 -12.02 4.50 12.68
CA MET A 6 -11.63 3.44 11.75
C MET A 6 -11.92 2.06 12.33
N ASP A 7 -11.71 1.89 13.64
CA ASP A 7 -12.09 0.68 14.35
C ASP A 7 -13.62 0.57 14.45
N GLY A 8 -14.16 -0.59 14.11
CA GLY A 8 -15.60 -0.89 14.16
C GLY A 8 -16.48 -0.26 13.08
N THR A 9 -15.99 0.65 12.23
CA THR A 9 -16.78 1.21 11.12
C THR A 9 -16.59 0.38 9.84
N ARG A 10 -17.67 -0.08 9.23
CA ARG A 10 -17.65 -0.80 7.94
C ARG A 10 -18.04 0.14 6.80
N PHE A 11 -17.72 -0.24 5.56
CA PHE A 11 -18.13 0.51 4.37
C PHE A 11 -19.65 0.71 4.25
N LEU A 12 -20.45 -0.26 4.73
CA LEU A 12 -21.91 -0.18 4.75
C LEU A 12 -22.45 0.89 5.71
N ASP A 13 -21.66 1.30 6.70
CA ASP A 13 -22.05 2.28 7.70
C ASP A 13 -21.74 3.72 7.22
N LEU A 14 -21.12 3.87 6.04
CA LEU A 14 -20.69 5.15 5.47
C LEU A 14 -21.74 5.70 4.49
N SER A 15 -22.01 7.00 4.60
CA SER A 15 -22.71 7.75 3.55
C SER A 15 -21.71 8.21 2.48
N ILE A 16 -21.68 7.53 1.35
CA ILE A 16 -20.68 7.72 0.30
C ILE A 16 -21.22 8.61 -0.83
N ARG A 17 -20.42 9.60 -1.22
CA ARG A 17 -20.53 10.34 -2.49
C ARG A 17 -19.39 9.91 -3.42
N LEU A 18 -19.74 9.62 -4.67
CA LEU A 18 -18.76 9.27 -5.70
C LEU A 18 -17.89 10.47 -6.08
N LYS A 19 -16.65 10.19 -6.47
CA LYS A 19 -15.66 11.16 -6.96
C LYS A 19 -15.30 12.27 -5.96
N GLN A 20 -15.64 12.08 -4.69
CA GLN A 20 -15.28 12.97 -3.59
C GLN A 20 -14.02 12.42 -2.88
N PRO A 21 -13.03 13.26 -2.56
CA PRO A 21 -11.91 12.87 -1.70
C PRO A 21 -12.35 12.73 -0.23
N TYR A 22 -11.92 11.63 0.39
CA TYR A 22 -12.04 11.33 1.81
C TYR A 22 -10.66 11.13 2.43
N THR A 23 -10.49 11.53 3.68
CA THR A 23 -9.27 11.25 4.45
C THR A 23 -9.43 9.94 5.21
N PHE A 24 -8.50 9.02 4.99
CA PHE A 24 -8.32 7.79 5.73
C PHE A 24 -7.07 7.89 6.58
N VAL A 25 -7.18 7.63 7.88
CA VAL A 25 -6.04 7.69 8.79
C VAL A 25 -5.74 6.30 9.31
N HIS A 26 -4.60 5.74 8.92
CA HIS A 26 -4.11 4.46 9.39
C HIS A 26 -3.23 4.67 10.62
N GLN A 27 -3.48 3.92 11.69
CA GLN A 27 -2.69 3.90 12.94
C GLN A 27 -2.43 5.26 13.61
N GLY A 28 -3.26 6.27 13.31
CA GLY A 28 -3.29 7.56 14.02
C GLY A 28 -2.42 8.66 13.42
N ASP A 29 -1.49 8.35 12.52
CA ASP A 29 -0.54 9.32 11.95
C ASP A 29 -0.35 9.20 10.43
N CYS A 30 -0.80 8.11 9.80
CA CYS A 30 -0.62 7.89 8.38
C CYS A 30 -1.90 8.26 7.60
N GLU A 31 -1.91 9.46 7.00
CA GLU A 31 -3.05 9.97 6.26
C GLU A 31 -2.98 9.62 4.77
N HIS A 32 -4.09 9.08 4.25
CA HIS A 32 -4.25 8.72 2.85
C HIS A 32 -5.55 9.29 2.30
N VAL A 33 -5.49 9.82 1.07
CA VAL A 33 -6.69 10.21 0.35
C VAL A 33 -7.30 8.97 -0.30
N MET A 34 -8.57 8.72 -0.02
CA MET A 34 -9.37 7.70 -0.67
C MET A 34 -10.51 8.33 -1.47
N VAL A 35 -10.83 7.73 -2.62
CA VAL A 35 -11.93 8.18 -3.47
C VAL A 35 -12.74 6.97 -3.90
N PHE A 36 -14.05 7.01 -3.68
CA PHE A 36 -14.97 6.05 -4.29
C PHE A 36 -15.25 6.51 -5.71
N THR A 37 -14.69 5.82 -6.70
CA THR A 37 -14.77 6.25 -8.11
C THR A 37 -16.11 5.89 -8.73
N ASP A 38 -16.60 4.69 -8.45
CA ASP A 38 -17.73 4.07 -9.13
C ASP A 38 -18.60 3.26 -8.16
N LEU A 39 -19.86 3.06 -8.54
CA LEU A 39 -20.81 2.19 -7.86
C LEU A 39 -21.63 1.44 -8.92
N ARG A 40 -21.88 0.16 -8.68
CA ARG A 40 -22.68 -0.68 -9.57
C ARG A 40 -23.61 -1.59 -8.77
N LEU A 41 -24.72 -1.97 -9.39
CA LEU A 41 -25.60 -3.00 -8.86
C LEU A 41 -24.92 -4.37 -8.92
N LEU A 42 -25.25 -5.23 -7.94
CA LEU A 42 -24.81 -6.62 -7.92
C LEU A 42 -25.49 -7.38 -9.06
N GLY A 43 -24.68 -7.98 -9.93
CA GLY A 43 -25.14 -8.74 -11.09
C GLY A 43 -25.13 -10.25 -10.83
N PRO A 44 -25.77 -11.05 -11.70
CA PRO A 44 -25.86 -12.51 -11.52
C PRO A 44 -24.53 -13.26 -11.58
N LYS A 45 -23.49 -12.65 -12.19
CA LYS A 45 -22.15 -13.24 -12.31
C LYS A 45 -21.24 -12.89 -11.14
N ASP A 46 -21.69 -12.00 -10.27
CA ASP A 46 -20.94 -11.64 -9.08
C ASP A 46 -21.15 -12.66 -7.97
N ASP A 47 -20.26 -12.59 -6.98
CA ASP A 47 -20.43 -13.36 -5.76
C ASP A 47 -21.59 -12.78 -4.96
N GLN A 48 -22.56 -13.64 -4.65
CA GLN A 48 -23.80 -13.26 -3.97
C GLN A 48 -23.66 -13.28 -2.44
N PHE A 49 -22.57 -13.84 -1.93
CA PHE A 49 -22.32 -13.97 -0.50
C PHE A 49 -21.61 -12.70 0.01
N VAL A 50 -22.17 -12.08 1.06
CA VAL A 50 -21.63 -10.82 1.63
C VAL A 50 -20.26 -11.06 2.27
N GLU A 51 -20.08 -12.23 2.88
CA GLU A 51 -18.85 -12.72 3.49
C GLU A 51 -17.69 -12.87 2.50
N SER A 52 -17.98 -12.96 1.19
CA SER A 52 -16.95 -13.00 0.15
C SER A 52 -16.33 -11.62 -0.14
N TYR A 53 -16.85 -10.55 0.47
CA TYR A 53 -16.34 -9.18 0.34
C TYR A 53 -15.64 -8.73 1.64
N PRO A 54 -14.68 -7.78 1.55
CA PRO A 54 -14.21 -7.08 0.35
C PRO A 54 -13.31 -7.93 -0.56
N LYS A 55 -13.38 -7.69 -1.87
CA LYS A 55 -12.55 -8.37 -2.88
C LYS A 55 -11.41 -7.49 -3.37
N GLN A 56 -10.20 -8.01 -3.33
CA GLN A 56 -9.05 -7.34 -3.93
C GLN A 56 -9.11 -7.46 -5.45
N VAL A 57 -9.55 -6.39 -6.12
CA VAL A 57 -9.62 -6.32 -7.59
C VAL A 57 -8.30 -5.87 -8.23
N PHE A 58 -7.43 -5.22 -7.44
CA PHE A 58 -6.14 -4.73 -7.88
C PHE A 58 -5.10 -4.86 -6.78
N ARG A 59 -3.87 -5.20 -7.18
CA ARG A 59 -2.69 -5.11 -6.34
C ARG A 59 -1.60 -4.46 -7.16
N THR A 60 -1.07 -3.32 -6.69
CA THR A 60 0.16 -2.78 -7.26
C THR A 60 1.25 -3.83 -7.13
N ARG A 61 1.92 -4.12 -8.24
CA ARG A 61 3.12 -4.97 -8.23
C ARG A 61 4.23 -4.16 -7.59
N HIS A 62 4.61 -4.51 -6.36
CA HIS A 62 5.81 -3.96 -5.75
C HIS A 62 7.02 -4.47 -6.55
N MET A 63 7.65 -3.59 -7.31
CA MET A 63 8.86 -3.92 -8.03
C MET A 63 9.99 -4.10 -7.01
N ARG A 64 10.56 -5.30 -6.96
CA ARG A 64 11.72 -5.56 -6.11
C ARG A 64 12.92 -4.83 -6.69
N HIS A 65 13.51 -3.92 -5.93
CA HIS A 65 14.77 -3.27 -6.30
C HIS A 65 15.88 -4.32 -6.41
N LYS A 66 16.76 -4.18 -7.39
CA LYS A 66 18.00 -4.96 -7.47
C LYS A 66 19.04 -4.33 -6.55
N CYS A 67 19.94 -5.16 -6.02
CA CYS A 67 21.12 -4.69 -5.31
C CYS A 67 21.89 -3.71 -6.20
N ARG A 68 22.25 -2.55 -5.65
CA ARG A 68 22.97 -1.51 -6.36
C ARG A 68 24.42 -1.87 -6.61
N MET A 69 25.01 -2.70 -5.73
CA MET A 69 26.41 -3.13 -5.84
C MET A 69 26.61 -4.17 -6.95
N CYS A 70 25.75 -5.19 -7.02
CA CYS A 70 25.95 -6.30 -7.97
C CYS A 70 24.94 -6.34 -9.13
N SER A 71 23.81 -5.62 -9.04
CA SER A 71 22.71 -5.65 -10.02
C SER A 71 22.13 -7.04 -10.35
N ALA A 72 22.52 -8.08 -9.60
CA ALA A 72 22.17 -9.47 -9.85
C ALA A 72 21.02 -9.95 -8.96
N TYR A 73 21.13 -9.70 -7.65
CA TYR A 73 20.19 -10.21 -6.66
C TYR A 73 19.18 -9.14 -6.22
N PRO A 74 17.97 -9.53 -5.80
CA PRO A 74 17.02 -8.60 -5.19
C PRO A 74 17.61 -8.00 -3.91
N ALA A 75 17.29 -6.73 -3.68
CA ALA A 75 17.66 -6.05 -2.45
C ALA A 75 16.86 -6.61 -1.27
N GLN A 76 17.58 -6.81 -0.16
CA GLN A 76 17.05 -7.22 1.13
C GLN A 76 17.23 -6.11 2.18
N TYR A 77 18.22 -5.23 1.97
CA TYR A 77 18.53 -4.11 2.85
C TYR A 77 18.40 -2.79 2.09
N VAL A 78 17.97 -1.75 2.82
CA VAL A 78 17.93 -0.37 2.33
C VAL A 78 18.63 0.50 3.36
N THR A 79 19.70 1.18 2.95
CA THR A 79 20.36 2.17 3.79
C THR A 79 19.91 3.58 3.39
N LYS A 80 19.79 4.45 4.38
CA LYS A 80 19.46 5.87 4.21
C LYS A 80 20.56 6.69 4.87
N ASN A 81 20.97 7.76 4.20
CA ASN A 81 22.03 8.68 4.65
C ASN A 81 23.35 7.95 4.95
N ASP A 82 23.62 6.88 4.21
CA ASP A 82 24.83 6.11 4.30
C ASP A 82 25.93 6.80 3.48
N PHE A 83 26.88 7.38 4.20
CA PHE A 83 28.00 8.13 3.63
C PHE A 83 28.84 7.28 2.68
N HIS A 84 29.05 5.99 3.00
CA HIS A 84 29.88 5.10 2.18
C HIS A 84 29.19 4.73 0.87
N SER A 85 27.86 4.57 0.88
CA SER A 85 27.12 4.19 -0.33
C SER A 85 27.05 5.25 -1.42
N GLY A 86 27.34 6.52 -1.10
CA GLY A 86 27.29 7.65 -2.05
C GLY A 86 25.89 7.99 -2.57
N MET A 87 24.83 7.34 -2.08
CA MET A 87 23.44 7.63 -2.47
C MET A 87 22.44 7.25 -1.37
N SER A 88 21.28 7.91 -1.34
CA SER A 88 20.23 7.64 -0.35
C SER A 88 18.85 7.71 -1.02
N PRO A 89 18.02 6.65 -0.98
CA PRO A 89 18.31 5.33 -0.41
C PRO A 89 19.23 4.47 -1.29
N CYS A 90 20.13 3.68 -0.68
CA CYS A 90 20.91 2.66 -1.37
C CYS A 90 20.36 1.25 -1.06
N TYR A 91 20.26 0.40 -2.07
CA TYR A 91 19.64 -0.93 -1.99
C TYR A 91 20.72 -2.01 -2.07
N PHE A 92 20.75 -2.95 -1.13
CA PHE A 92 21.75 -4.04 -1.09
C PHE A 92 21.07 -5.41 -1.02
N CYS A 93 21.62 -6.39 -1.74
CA CYS A 93 21.38 -7.79 -1.37
C CYS A 93 22.27 -8.14 -0.17
N GLU A 94 21.88 -9.15 0.59
CA GLU A 94 22.60 -9.65 1.76
C GLU A 94 24.10 -9.87 1.50
N LYS A 95 24.45 -10.56 0.41
CA LYS A 95 25.85 -10.83 0.03
C LYS A 95 26.72 -9.58 -0.16
N CYS A 96 26.12 -8.47 -0.58
CA CYS A 96 26.84 -7.22 -0.78
C CYS A 96 26.75 -6.30 0.44
N TYR A 97 25.74 -6.46 1.29
CA TYR A 97 25.57 -5.64 2.47
C TYR A 97 26.65 -5.95 3.52
N THR A 98 26.81 -7.22 3.90
CA THR A 98 27.73 -7.67 4.97
C THR A 98 29.21 -7.32 4.77
N PRO A 99 29.81 -7.39 3.57
CA PRO A 99 31.20 -6.96 3.40
C PRO A 99 31.36 -5.43 3.24
N PHE A 100 30.26 -4.71 2.99
CA PHE A 100 30.27 -3.25 2.80
C PHE A 100 30.00 -2.49 4.12
N HIS A 101 29.33 -3.12 5.08
CA HIS A 101 28.96 -2.58 6.40
C HIS A 101 29.41 -3.52 7.52
#